data_AF-A0A4Q4CSD6-F1
#
_entry.id   AF-A0A4Q4CSD6-F1
#
_cell.length_a   1.000
_cell.length_b   1.000
_cell.length_c   1.000
_cell.angle_alpha   90.00
_cell.angle_beta   90.00
_cell.angle_gamma   90.00
#
_symmetry.space_group_name_H-M   'P 1'
#
loop_
_entity.id
_entity.type
_entity.pdbx_description
1 polymer ?
#
loop_
_entity_poly.entity_id
_entity_poly.type
_entity_poly.pdbx_seq_one_letter_code
_entity_poly.pdbx_strand_id
1 'polypeptide(L)'
;MASDRLIHTDSYARWVHAIADARDGEVVYIPHRREDPAITATVADRPSIRVERGPWPVEVSLRCLPSGSVVHCLPSTPLLTLRTALADLGIQLIGSSVPDDWWTPSASSRFREGVASISDPTT
;
A
#
# COMPACT_ATOMS: atom_id res chain seq x y z
N MET A 1 8.39 0.02 -4.46
CA MET A 1 8.56 -1.45 -4.64
C MET A 1 8.08 -1.93 -6.00
N ALA A 2 6.78 -1.89 -6.30
CA ALA A 2 6.28 -2.35 -7.61
C ALA A 2 6.85 -1.51 -8.78
N SER A 3 6.85 -0.18 -8.63
CA SER A 3 7.41 0.73 -9.64
C SER A 3 8.93 0.58 -9.83
N ASP A 4 9.61 0.15 -8.77
CA ASP A 4 11.06 -0.14 -8.79
C ASP A 4 11.35 -1.59 -9.25
N ARG A 5 10.32 -2.34 -9.65
CA ARG A 5 10.37 -3.75 -10.08
C ARG A 5 10.99 -4.68 -9.05
N LEU A 6 10.92 -4.34 -7.76
CA LEU A 6 11.38 -5.20 -6.66
C LEU A 6 10.40 -6.34 -6.37
N ILE A 7 9.12 -6.12 -6.72
CA ILE A 7 8.06 -7.12 -6.68
C ILE A 7 7.39 -7.20 -8.05
N HIS A 8 6.80 -8.36 -8.36
CA HIS A 8 5.97 -8.55 -9.55
C HIS A 8 4.75 -7.61 -9.50
N THR A 9 4.58 -6.80 -10.53
CA THR A 9 3.50 -5.81 -10.64
C THR A 9 2.12 -6.46 -10.64
N ASP A 10 1.99 -7.63 -11.28
CA ASP A 10 0.72 -8.36 -11.36
C ASP A 10 0.31 -8.92 -10.00
N SER A 11 1.27 -9.37 -9.19
CA SER A 11 1.03 -9.80 -7.82
C SER A 11 0.58 -8.64 -6.95
N TYR A 12 1.21 -7.47 -7.11
CA TYR A 12 0.78 -6.24 -6.41
C TYR A 12 -0.64 -5.82 -6.80
N ALA A 13 -0.96 -5.77 -8.10
CA ALA A 13 -2.30 -5.41 -8.57
C ALA A 13 -3.36 -6.40 -8.06
N ARG A 14 -3.08 -7.71 -8.12
CA ARG A 14 -3.98 -8.75 -7.60
C ARG A 14 -4.25 -8.60 -6.11
N TRP A 15 -3.28 -8.16 -5.32
CA TRP A 15 -3.49 -7.86 -3.90
C TRP A 15 -4.40 -6.66 -3.68
N VAL A 16 -4.24 -5.59 -4.44
CA VAL A 16 -5.17 -4.45 -4.38
C VAL A 16 -6.58 -4.88 -4.79
N HIS A 17 -6.72 -5.67 -5.86
CA HIS A 17 -8.00 -6.22 -6.30
C HIS A 17 -8.63 -7.10 -5.23
N ALA A 18 -7.88 -7.97 -4.56
CA ALA A 18 -8.39 -8.81 -3.49
C ALA A 18 -8.90 -7.98 -2.29
N ILE A 19 -8.27 -6.85 -1.96
CA ILE A 19 -8.76 -5.93 -0.94
C ILE A 19 -10.09 -5.29 -1.38
N ALA A 20 -10.18 -4.85 -2.63
CA ALA A 20 -11.41 -4.25 -3.16
C ALA A 20 -12.56 -5.26 -3.23
N ASP A 21 -12.30 -6.48 -3.68
CA ASP A 21 -13.29 -7.56 -3.81
C ASP A 21 -13.81 -8.04 -2.44
N ALA A 22 -13.06 -7.83 -1.35
CA ALA A 22 -13.44 -8.23 0.00
C ALA A 22 -14.30 -7.18 0.74
N ARG A 23 -14.61 -6.04 0.12
CA ARG A 23 -15.35 -4.94 0.74
C ARG A 23 -16.62 -4.64 -0.05
N ASP A 24 -17.69 -4.32 0.67
CA ASP A 24 -18.89 -3.76 0.07
C ASP A 24 -18.65 -2.26 -0.21
N GLY A 25 -18.49 -1.90 -1.49
CA GLY A 25 -18.40 -0.50 -1.93
C GLY A 25 -17.07 -0.13 -2.59
N GLU A 26 -16.85 1.19 -2.72
CA GLU A 26 -15.68 1.75 -3.39
C GLU A 26 -14.45 1.75 -2.45
N VAL A 27 -13.31 1.30 -2.98
CA VAL A 27 -11.99 1.44 -2.36
C VAL A 27 -11.22 2.56 -3.05
N VAL A 28 -10.64 3.44 -2.24
CA VAL A 28 -9.77 4.51 -2.73
C VAL A 28 -8.34 3.99 -2.81
N TYR A 29 -7.78 4.01 -4.01
CA TYR A 29 -6.37 3.70 -4.24
C TYR A 29 -5.56 5.00 -4.35
N ILE A 30 -4.65 5.21 -3.40
CA ILE A 30 -3.73 6.36 -3.38
C ILE A 30 -2.36 5.87 -3.87
N PRO A 31 -2.02 6.05 -5.17
CA PRO A 31 -0.75 5.62 -5.71
C PRO A 31 0.41 6.42 -5.11
N HIS A 32 1.58 5.82 -5.03
CA HIS A 32 2.78 6.56 -4.67
C HIS A 32 3.08 7.66 -5.72
N ARG A 33 3.65 8.80 -5.31
CA ARG A 33 3.90 9.95 -6.19
C ARG A 33 4.74 9.62 -7.44
N ARG A 34 5.62 8.61 -7.31
CA ARG A 34 6.51 8.12 -8.38
C ARG A 34 6.02 6.83 -9.02
N GLU A 35 4.78 6.45 -8.77
CA GLU A 35 4.27 5.20 -9.29
C GLU A 35 4.13 5.24 -10.81
N ASP A 36 4.58 4.17 -11.46
CA ASP A 36 4.43 3.96 -12.89
C ASP A 36 2.93 3.99 -13.26
N PRO A 37 2.50 4.88 -14.18
CA PRO A 37 1.12 4.95 -14.63
C PRO A 37 0.54 3.63 -15.14
N ALA A 38 1.38 2.73 -15.68
CA ALA A 38 0.93 1.41 -16.14
C ALA A 38 0.42 0.56 -14.96
N ILE A 39 1.07 0.64 -13.80
CA ILE A 39 0.62 -0.09 -12.59
C ILE A 39 -0.72 0.46 -12.14
N THR A 40 -0.86 1.79 -12.09
CA THR A 40 -2.12 2.41 -11.69
C THR A 40 -3.26 2.09 -12.65
N ALA A 41 -2.99 1.97 -13.96
CA ALA A 41 -3.98 1.56 -14.95
C ALA A 41 -4.46 0.11 -14.70
N THR A 42 -3.53 -0.82 -14.43
CA THR A 42 -3.88 -2.20 -14.08
C THR A 42 -4.69 -2.28 -12.78
N VAL A 43 -4.34 -1.47 -11.77
CA VAL A 43 -5.11 -1.40 -10.52
C VAL A 43 -6.52 -0.86 -10.78
N ALA A 44 -6.66 0.17 -11.62
CA ALA A 44 -7.94 0.81 -11.94
C ALA A 44 -8.88 -0.03 -12.84
N ASP A 45 -8.49 -1.25 -13.23
CA ASP A 45 -9.32 -2.15 -14.05
C ASP A 45 -10.58 -2.67 -13.32
N ARG A 46 -10.72 -2.38 -12.01
CA ARG A 46 -11.90 -2.72 -11.22
C ARG A 46 -12.81 -1.51 -11.04
N PRO A 47 -14.12 -1.62 -11.34
CA PRO A 47 -15.08 -0.53 -11.10
C PRO A 47 -15.21 -0.12 -9.63
N SER A 48 -14.87 -1.02 -8.70
CA SER A 48 -14.86 -0.75 -7.26
C SER A 48 -13.64 0.04 -6.79
N ILE A 49 -12.69 0.37 -7.67
CA ILE A 49 -11.46 1.07 -7.31
C ILE A 49 -11.46 2.46 -7.91
N ARG A 50 -11.40 3.48 -7.05
CA ARG A 50 -11.17 4.86 -7.44
C ARG A 50 -9.73 5.26 -7.17
N VAL A 51 -9.00 5.60 -8.22
CA VAL A 51 -7.65 6.14 -8.09
C VAL A 51 -7.71 7.61 -7.70
N GLU A 52 -7.08 7.97 -6.58
CA GLU A 52 -7.01 9.35 -6.11
C GLU A 52 -5.57 9.86 -6.09
N ARG A 53 -5.28 10.86 -6.93
CA ARG A 53 -4.00 11.56 -6.95
C ARG A 53 -4.16 12.94 -6.34
N GLY A 54 -3.70 13.10 -5.10
CA GLY A 54 -3.62 14.40 -4.43
C GLY A 54 -2.27 15.08 -4.65
N PRO A 55 -2.18 16.41 -4.48
CA PRO A 55 -0.90 17.12 -4.49
C PRO A 55 -0.09 16.87 -3.21
N TRP A 56 -0.72 16.28 -2.18
CA TRP A 56 -0.15 16.13 -0.86
C TRP A 56 0.58 14.80 -0.68
N PRO A 57 1.60 14.75 0.19
CA PRO A 57 2.15 13.49 0.68
C PRO A 57 1.07 12.59 1.29
N VAL A 58 1.26 11.27 1.21
CA VAL A 58 0.28 10.29 1.70
C VAL A 58 -0.03 10.50 3.18
N GLU A 59 0.94 10.93 3.98
CA GLU A 59 0.77 11.24 5.40
C GLU A 59 -0.26 12.35 5.64
N VAL A 60 -0.31 13.35 4.77
CA VAL A 60 -1.29 14.44 4.86
C VAL A 60 -2.65 13.95 4.38
N SER A 61 -2.71 13.25 3.24
CA SER A 61 -3.95 12.70 2.71
C SER A 61 -4.65 11.76 3.70
N LEU A 62 -3.90 10.88 4.36
CA LEU A 62 -4.47 9.93 5.32
C LEU A 62 -5.06 10.60 6.56
N ARG A 63 -4.53 11.75 7.01
CA ARG A 63 -5.10 12.50 8.16
C ARG A 63 -6.46 13.12 7.86
N CYS A 64 -6.81 13.27 6.59
CA CYS A 64 -8.11 13.78 6.16
C CYS A 64 -9.17 12.68 6.05
N LEU A 65 -8.81 11.41 6.28
CA LEU A 65 -9.77 10.32 6.24
C LEU A 65 -10.73 10.37 7.44
N PRO A 66 -11.99 9.95 7.26
CA PRO A 66 -12.92 9.79 8.37
C PRO A 66 -12.41 8.79 9.41
N SER A 67 -12.76 9.01 10.68
CA SER A 67 -12.57 8.01 11.74
C SER A 67 -13.28 6.70 11.36
N GLY A 68 -12.65 5.56 11.66
CA GLY A 68 -13.10 4.23 11.24
C GLY A 68 -12.57 3.78 9.88
N SER A 69 -11.81 4.62 9.16
CA SER A 69 -11.17 4.23 7.90
C SER A 69 -10.13 3.13 8.12
N VAL A 70 -10.04 2.20 7.16
CA VAL A 70 -9.02 1.13 7.15
C VAL A 70 -8.07 1.37 5.97
N VAL A 71 -6.78 1.48 6.27
CA VAL A 71 -5.72 1.75 5.29
C VAL A 71 -4.87 0.50 5.15
N HIS A 72 -4.79 -0.04 3.94
CA HIS A 72 -3.94 -1.16 3.61
C HIS A 72 -2.67 -0.68 2.90
N CYS A 73 -1.51 -1.18 3.33
CA CYS A 73 -0.24 -0.87 2.67
C CYS A 73 0.73 -2.05 2.72
N LEU A 74 1.63 -2.09 1.75
CA LEU A 74 2.83 -2.93 1.80
C LEU A 74 3.90 -2.27 2.70
N PRO A 75 4.90 -3.03 3.19
CA PRO A 75 5.91 -2.45 4.05
C PRO A 75 6.71 -1.41 3.28
N SER A 76 6.84 -0.25 3.90
CA SER A 76 7.54 0.91 3.36
C SER A 76 8.00 1.79 4.51
N THR A 77 9.00 2.64 4.29
CA THR A 77 9.49 3.52 5.36
C THR A 77 8.43 4.46 5.94
N PRO A 78 7.45 5.00 5.19
CA PRO A 78 6.36 5.78 5.78
C PRO A 78 5.52 5.00 6.79
N LEU A 79 5.41 3.67 6.67
CA LEU A 79 4.64 2.86 7.62
C LEU A 79 5.15 3.02 9.06
N LEU A 80 6.46 3.21 9.25
CA LEU A 80 7.08 3.41 10.56
C LEU A 80 6.61 4.70 11.25
N THR A 81 6.36 5.77 10.49
CA THR A 81 5.91 7.06 11.03
C THR A 81 4.40 7.19 11.04
N LEU A 82 3.70 6.56 10.08
CA LEU A 82 2.25 6.61 9.96
C LEU A 82 1.52 5.98 11.15
N ARG A 83 2.07 4.90 11.74
CA ARG A 83 1.48 4.27 12.94
C ARG A 83 1.27 5.30 14.06
N THR A 84 2.31 6.07 14.37
CA THR A 84 2.23 7.14 15.40
C THR A 84 1.40 8.33 14.92
N ALA A 85 1.56 8.75 13.66
CA ALA A 85 0.90 9.95 13.15
C ALA A 85 -0.63 9.82 13.04
N LEU A 86 -1.15 8.59 12.94
CA LEU A 86 -2.57 8.29 12.77
C LEU A 86 -3.24 7.68 14.01
N ALA A 87 -2.48 7.39 15.08
CA ALA A 87 -2.96 6.65 16.26
C ALA A 87 -4.23 7.26 16.88
N ASP A 88 -4.28 8.59 16.99
CA ASP A 88 -5.40 9.29 17.64
C ASP A 88 -6.56 9.63 16.69
N LEU A 89 -6.46 9.27 15.40
CA LEU A 89 -7.47 9.62 14.39
C LEU A 89 -8.52 8.54 14.17
N GLY A 90 -8.46 7.43 14.91
CA GLY A 90 -9.36 6.29 14.72
C GLY A 90 -9.21 5.61 13.36
N ILE A 91 -8.03 5.75 12.73
CA ILE A 91 -7.70 5.13 11.44
C ILE A 91 -6.94 3.84 11.72
N GLN A 92 -7.42 2.73 11.17
CA GLN A 92 -6.77 1.43 11.28
C GLN A 92 -5.76 1.26 10.14
N LEU A 93 -4.47 1.16 10.46
CA LEU A 93 -3.41 0.92 9.50
C LEU A 93 -3.02 -0.56 9.48
N ILE A 94 -3.20 -1.22 8.33
CA ILE A 94 -2.86 -2.63 8.10
C ILE A 94 -1.64 -2.71 7.19
N GLY A 95 -0.49 -3.05 7.77
CA GLY A 95 0.72 -3.39 7.04
C GLY A 95 0.72 -4.87 6.65
N SER A 96 0.62 -5.18 5.37
CA SER A 96 0.75 -6.56 4.88
C SER A 96 2.22 -6.96 4.80
N SER A 97 2.57 -8.23 5.00
CA SER A 97 3.87 -8.75 4.57
C SER A 97 3.89 -8.91 3.04
N VAL A 98 5.09 -9.00 2.46
CA VAL A 98 5.25 -9.32 1.04
C VAL A 98 5.48 -10.83 0.91
N PRO A 99 4.60 -11.59 0.23
CA PRO A 99 4.80 -13.01 -0.02
C PRO A 99 6.08 -13.30 -0.82
N ASP A 100 6.69 -14.45 -0.56
CA ASP A 100 8.00 -14.80 -1.15
C ASP A 100 7.96 -14.91 -2.67
N ASP A 101 6.85 -15.37 -3.23
CA ASP A 101 6.62 -15.52 -4.68
C ASP A 101 6.41 -14.19 -5.41
N TRP A 102 6.30 -13.07 -4.68
CA TRP A 102 6.21 -11.75 -5.30
C TRP A 102 7.58 -11.17 -5.63
N TRP A 103 8.63 -11.58 -4.93
CA TRP A 103 9.95 -10.96 -5.08
C TRP A 103 10.55 -11.25 -6.46
N THR A 104 11.06 -10.21 -7.10
CA THR A 104 11.86 -10.38 -8.32
C THR A 104 13.34 -10.59 -7.96
N PRO A 105 14.16 -11.06 -8.91
CA PRO A 105 15.62 -11.11 -8.72
C PRO A 105 16.27 -9.75 -8.40
N SER A 106 15.60 -8.63 -8.68
CA SER A 106 16.11 -7.28 -8.41
C SER A 106 16.05 -6.90 -6.92
N ALA A 107 15.22 -7.58 -6.12
CA ALA A 107 15.18 -7.38 -4.68
C ALA A 107 16.28 -8.19 -3.99
N SER A 108 17.30 -7.53 -3.45
CA SER A 108 18.38 -8.18 -2.69
C SER A 108 17.86 -8.79 -1.38
N SER A 109 18.51 -9.86 -0.90
CA SER A 109 18.14 -10.50 0.37
C SER A 109 18.14 -9.51 1.54
N ARG A 110 19.17 -8.64 1.62
CA ARG A 110 19.25 -7.57 2.63
C ARG A 110 18.05 -6.62 2.58
N PHE A 111 17.56 -6.27 1.39
CA PHE A 111 16.38 -5.43 1.26
C PHE A 111 15.13 -6.16 1.75
N ARG A 112 14.93 -7.42 1.34
CA ARG A 112 13.79 -8.27 1.74
C ARG A 112 13.73 -8.45 3.27
N GLU A 113 14.86 -8.76 3.90
CA GLU A 113 15.00 -8.85 5.36
C GLU A 113 14.65 -7.52 6.05
N GLY A 114 15.17 -6.42 5.52
CA GLY A 114 14.95 -5.09 6.10
C GLY A 114 13.50 -4.60 6.00
N VAL A 115 12.73 -5.00 4.99
CA VAL A 115 11.30 -4.65 4.90
C VAL A 115 10.41 -5.62 5.67
N ALA A 116 10.83 -6.88 5.83
CA ALA A 116 10.09 -7.85 6.64
C ALA A 116 9.97 -7.41 8.11
N SER A 117 11.00 -6.75 8.66
CA SER A 117 10.95 -6.20 10.03
C SER A 117 9.98 -5.03 10.19
N ILE A 118 9.60 -4.34 9.12
CA ILE A 118 8.65 -3.22 9.15
C ILE A 118 7.20 -3.71 9.26
N SER A 119 6.89 -4.86 8.64
CA SER A 119 5.55 -5.45 8.67
C SER A 119 5.16 -6.04 10.03
N ASP A 120 6.13 -6.23 10.93
CA ASP A 120 5.87 -6.81 12.25
C ASP A 120 5.08 -5.80 13.14
N PRO A 121 3.91 -6.17 13.68
CA PRO A 121 3.12 -5.29 14.55
C PRO A 121 3.81 -4.96 15.89
N THR A 122 4.95 -5.60 16.19
CA THR A 122 5.69 -5.48 17.45
C THR A 122 6.69 -4.31 17.49
N THR A 123 6.78 -3.49 16.42
CA THR A 123 7.63 -2.28 16.35
C THR A 123 6.82 -0.99 16.41
#